data_AF-A0A8T3QUA3-F1
#
_entry.id   AF-A0A8T3QUA3-F1
#
_cell.length_a   1.000
_cell.length_b   1.000
_cell.length_c   1.000
_cell.angle_alpha   90.00
_cell.angle_beta   90.00
_cell.angle_gamma   90.00
#
_symmetry.space_group_name_H-M   'P 1'
#
loop_
_entity.id
_entity.type
_entity.pdbx_description
1 polymer ?
#
loop_
_entity_poly.entity_id
_entity_poly.type
_entity_poly.pdbx_seq_one_letter_code
_entity_poly.pdbx_strand_id
1 'polypeptide(L)'
;MKTVIVGCGRVGSVLADAFDRAGHQVVVLDTKTSAFDRLPGAFKGAAVRGDGTDEDTLRRAGAADADVFIAMTEGDNRNIMAAQLATEALGARKVIAKINDPLRASAYAELGIATLCRTNLMAAAVSKFLDATLSFGPGLSAPTGQHPGGEHHGSDDGPDEATGLGRAPIRNSAPVTTDAADAAPATSPTPTSAPVAPASAREG
;
A
#
# COMPACT_ATOMS: atom_id res chain seq x y z
N MET A 1 3.73 -9.35 11.85
CA MET A 1 3.85 -9.45 10.39
C MET A 1 4.11 -8.07 9.84
N LYS A 2 4.87 -7.98 8.75
CA LYS A 2 5.03 -6.75 7.96
C LYS A 2 3.99 -6.73 6.85
N THR A 3 3.16 -5.70 6.84
CA THR A 3 2.08 -5.54 5.85
C THR A 3 2.26 -4.23 5.09
N VAL A 4 2.27 -4.33 3.76
CA VAL A 4 2.26 -3.18 2.85
C VAL A 4 0.91 -3.08 2.17
N ILE A 5 0.27 -1.92 2.26
CA ILE A 5 -1.05 -1.64 1.70
C ILE A 5 -0.95 -0.50 0.69
N VAL A 6 -1.26 -0.75 -0.58
CA VAL A 6 -1.36 0.27 -1.61
C VAL A 6 -2.80 0.78 -1.72
N GLY A 7 -3.00 2.03 -1.34
CA GLY A 7 -4.26 2.77 -1.37
C GLY A 7 -4.83 3.00 0.03
N CYS A 8 -4.75 4.25 0.52
CA CYS A 8 -5.35 4.71 1.79
C CYS A 8 -6.79 5.19 1.58
N GLY A 9 -7.57 4.41 0.82
CA GLY A 9 -9.00 4.63 0.62
C GLY A 9 -9.84 4.12 1.79
N ARG A 10 -11.15 3.95 1.56
CA ARG A 10 -12.10 3.46 2.58
C ARG A 10 -11.68 2.11 3.18
N VAL A 11 -11.34 1.15 2.34
CA VAL A 11 -10.98 -0.20 2.81
C VAL A 11 -9.53 -0.24 3.30
N GLY A 12 -8.61 0.37 2.56
CA GLY A 12 -7.19 0.32 2.92
C GLY A 12 -6.86 1.00 4.25
N SER A 13 -7.50 2.13 4.58
CA SER A 13 -7.32 2.78 5.89
C SER A 13 -7.88 1.94 7.04
N VAL A 14 -9.05 1.30 6.85
CA VAL A 14 -9.62 0.37 7.84
C VAL A 14 -8.71 -0.83 8.07
N LEU A 15 -8.15 -1.42 7.01
CA LEU A 15 -7.20 -2.52 7.13
C LEU A 15 -5.89 -2.07 7.79
N ALA A 16 -5.39 -0.88 7.44
CA ALA A 16 -4.17 -0.33 8.02
C ALA A 16 -4.32 -0.16 9.54
N ASP A 17 -5.40 0.49 9.99
CA ASP A 17 -5.70 0.67 11.42
C ASP A 17 -5.91 -0.69 12.12
N ALA A 18 -6.70 -1.59 11.54
CA ALA A 18 -6.98 -2.89 12.15
C ALA A 18 -5.70 -3.71 12.36
N PHE A 19 -4.79 -3.71 11.37
CA PHE A 19 -3.52 -4.41 11.49
C PHE A 19 -2.54 -3.73 12.43
N ASP A 20 -2.48 -2.40 12.45
CA ASP A 20 -1.64 -1.65 13.38
C ASP A 20 -2.08 -1.90 14.84
N ARG A 21 -3.39 -1.86 15.11
CA ARG A 21 -3.97 -2.18 16.42
C ARG A 21 -3.75 -3.64 16.83
N ALA A 22 -3.62 -4.55 15.87
CA ALA A 22 -3.24 -5.94 16.11
C ALA A 22 -1.73 -6.13 16.35
N GLY A 23 -0.94 -5.05 16.37
CA GLY A 23 0.51 -5.08 16.63
C GLY A 23 1.35 -5.47 15.40
N HIS A 24 0.81 -5.33 14.19
CA HIS A 24 1.56 -5.56 12.96
C HIS A 24 2.36 -4.31 12.55
N GLN A 25 3.45 -4.51 11.82
CA GLN A 25 4.18 -3.41 11.21
C GLN A 25 3.48 -3.07 9.89
N VAL A 26 2.81 -1.92 9.85
CA VAL A 26 2.00 -1.50 8.70
C VAL A 26 2.66 -0.34 7.97
N VAL A 27 2.76 -0.46 6.65
CA VAL A 27 3.06 0.64 5.74
C VAL A 27 1.88 0.81 4.79
N VAL A 28 1.29 2.00 4.74
CA VAL A 28 0.19 2.33 3.82
C VAL A 28 0.64 3.41 2.84
N LEU A 29 0.41 3.17 1.56
CA LEU A 29 0.75 4.07 0.48
C LEU A 29 -0.50 4.72 -0.12
N ASP A 30 -0.39 5.96 -0.55
CA ASP A 30 -1.35 6.59 -1.44
C ASP A 30 -0.67 7.71 -2.26
N THR A 31 -1.21 8.03 -3.43
CA THR A 31 -0.70 9.14 -4.24
C THR A 31 -1.14 10.49 -3.70
N LYS A 32 -2.27 10.53 -2.96
CA LYS A 32 -2.85 11.74 -2.38
C LYS A 32 -2.54 11.82 -0.90
N THR A 33 -1.86 12.89 -0.47
CA THR A 33 -1.59 13.14 0.96
C THR A 33 -2.88 13.19 1.79
N SER A 34 -3.96 13.79 1.27
CA SER A 34 -5.26 13.84 1.94
C SER A 34 -5.94 12.48 2.11
N ALA A 35 -5.41 11.40 1.51
CA ALA A 35 -5.92 10.07 1.78
C ALA A 35 -5.58 9.60 3.20
N PHE A 36 -4.46 10.08 3.76
CA PHE A 36 -4.00 9.72 5.10
C PHE A 36 -4.82 10.34 6.21
N ASP A 37 -5.64 11.36 5.92
CA ASP A 37 -6.60 11.94 6.87
C ASP A 37 -7.64 10.91 7.37
N ARG A 38 -7.75 9.77 6.68
CA ARG A 38 -8.60 8.63 7.10
C ARG A 38 -7.96 7.76 8.19
N LEU A 39 -6.66 7.88 8.41
CA LEU A 39 -5.98 7.13 9.46
C LEU A 39 -6.28 7.79 10.81
N PRO A 40 -6.57 7.00 11.85
CA PRO A 40 -6.80 7.56 13.17
C PRO A 40 -5.49 8.16 13.72
N GLY A 41 -5.59 9.18 14.56
CA GLY A 41 -4.42 9.79 15.20
C GLY A 41 -3.61 8.83 16.09
N ALA A 42 -4.18 7.67 16.45
CA ALA A 42 -3.50 6.61 17.18
C ALA A 42 -2.72 5.63 16.29
N PHE A 43 -2.80 5.76 14.97
CA PHE A 43 -2.10 4.90 14.02
C PHE A 43 -0.58 5.08 14.16
N LYS A 44 0.14 3.97 14.39
CA LYS A 44 1.59 3.95 14.63
C LYS A 44 2.40 3.49 13.42
N GLY A 45 1.74 2.96 12.39
CA GLY A 45 2.36 2.56 11.14
C GLY A 45 2.89 3.75 10.32
N ALA A 46 3.50 3.45 9.18
CA ALA A 46 4.03 4.46 8.27
C ALA A 46 3.02 4.79 7.16
N ALA A 47 2.81 6.08 6.92
CA ALA A 47 2.09 6.58 5.75
C ALA A 47 3.09 7.13 4.73
N VAL A 48 3.09 6.59 3.52
CA VAL A 48 4.06 6.94 2.46
C VAL A 48 3.32 7.49 1.26
N ARG A 49 3.62 8.74 0.87
CA ARG A 49 3.13 9.28 -0.39
C ARG A 49 3.92 8.66 -1.55
N GLY A 50 3.23 8.07 -2.52
CA GLY A 50 3.86 7.52 -3.72
C GLY A 50 2.90 6.77 -4.62
N ASP A 51 3.37 6.41 -5.82
CA ASP A 51 2.62 5.56 -6.75
C ASP A 51 2.91 4.08 -6.50
N GLY A 52 1.86 3.28 -6.35
CA GLY A 52 1.99 1.84 -6.15
C GLY A 52 2.37 1.07 -7.41
N THR A 53 2.40 1.71 -8.58
CA THR A 53 2.92 1.11 -9.82
C THR A 53 4.38 1.48 -10.09
N ASP A 54 5.04 2.18 -9.16
CA ASP A 54 6.46 2.50 -9.22
C ASP A 54 7.24 1.56 -8.29
N GLU A 55 8.12 0.75 -8.87
CA GLU A 55 8.93 -0.22 -8.14
C GLU A 55 9.80 0.43 -7.06
N ASP A 56 10.42 1.58 -7.34
CA ASP A 56 11.26 2.29 -6.36
C ASP A 56 10.44 2.74 -5.17
N THR A 57 9.21 3.19 -5.41
CA THR A 57 8.26 3.52 -4.35
C THR A 57 7.92 2.30 -3.49
N LEU A 58 7.66 1.14 -4.11
CA LEU A 58 7.39 -0.09 -3.38
C LEU A 58 8.60 -0.60 -2.59
N ARG A 59 9.82 -0.47 -3.13
CA ARG A 59 11.08 -0.80 -2.43
C ARG A 59 11.27 0.10 -1.20
N ARG A 60 11.09 1.41 -1.33
CA ARG A 60 11.17 2.35 -0.19
C ARG A 60 10.11 2.08 0.88
N ALA A 61 8.93 1.62 0.48
CA ALA A 61 7.89 1.20 1.41
C ALA A 61 8.16 -0.17 2.07
N GLY A 62 9.24 -0.87 1.67
CA GLY A 62 9.60 -2.16 2.23
C GLY A 62 8.66 -3.28 1.79
N ALA A 63 8.23 -3.25 0.52
CA ALA A 63 7.43 -4.34 -0.04
C ALA A 63 8.23 -5.63 -0.30
N ALA A 64 9.57 -5.53 -0.46
CA ALA A 64 10.44 -6.68 -0.69
C ALA A 64 10.54 -7.64 0.52
N ASP A 65 10.41 -7.11 1.73
CA ASP A 65 10.42 -7.85 2.99
C ASP A 65 9.04 -7.95 3.63
N ALA A 66 7.97 -7.64 2.88
CA ALA A 66 6.61 -7.74 3.36
C ALA A 66 6.14 -9.20 3.46
N ASP A 67 5.54 -9.55 4.60
CA ASP A 67 4.83 -10.82 4.74
C ASP A 67 3.54 -10.83 3.92
N VAL A 68 2.90 -9.66 3.81
CA VAL A 68 1.63 -9.47 3.11
C VAL A 68 1.69 -8.15 2.33
N PHE A 69 1.32 -8.20 1.05
CA PHE A 69 1.12 -7.05 0.19
C PHE A 69 -0.34 -6.99 -0.28
N ILE A 70 -0.98 -5.82 -0.15
CA ILE A 70 -2.39 -5.65 -0.48
C ILE A 70 -2.58 -4.40 -1.35
N ALA A 71 -3.08 -4.56 -2.57
CA ALA A 71 -3.42 -3.45 -3.45
C ALA A 71 -4.93 -3.18 -3.47
N MET A 72 -5.35 -2.04 -2.91
CA MET A 72 -6.76 -1.69 -2.64
C MET A 72 -7.20 -0.36 -3.25
N THR A 73 -6.44 0.23 -4.17
CA THR A 73 -6.81 1.48 -4.86
C THR A 73 -8.10 1.32 -5.66
N GLU A 74 -8.77 2.40 -6.05
CA GLU A 74 -9.98 2.31 -6.90
C GLU A 74 -9.71 1.89 -8.36
N GLY A 75 -8.45 1.70 -8.78
CA GLY A 75 -8.14 1.27 -10.17
C GLY A 75 -7.67 -0.17 -10.26
N ASP A 76 -8.42 -1.02 -10.97
CA ASP A 76 -8.07 -2.43 -11.17
C ASP A 76 -6.70 -2.60 -11.84
N ASN A 77 -6.41 -1.82 -12.90
CA ASN A 77 -5.10 -1.86 -13.58
C ASN A 77 -3.96 -1.52 -12.62
N ARG A 78 -4.12 -0.50 -11.76
CA ARG A 78 -3.10 -0.14 -10.77
C ARG A 78 -2.90 -1.25 -9.75
N ASN A 79 -3.97 -1.89 -9.31
CA ASN A 79 -3.88 -2.95 -8.31
C ASN A 79 -3.19 -4.19 -8.85
N ILE A 80 -3.46 -4.58 -10.10
CA ILE A 80 -2.76 -5.71 -10.74
C ILE A 80 -1.30 -5.38 -11.00
N MET A 81 -1.00 -4.21 -11.56
CA MET A 81 0.39 -3.80 -11.79
C MET A 81 1.20 -3.76 -10.49
N ALA A 82 0.64 -3.19 -9.42
CA ALA A 82 1.27 -3.17 -8.10
C ALA A 82 1.49 -4.59 -7.54
N ALA A 83 0.49 -5.47 -7.70
CA ALA A 83 0.60 -6.86 -7.27
C ALA A 83 1.66 -7.63 -8.07
N GLN A 84 1.71 -7.45 -9.38
CA GLN A 84 2.73 -8.05 -10.25
C GLN A 84 4.14 -7.58 -9.87
N LEU A 85 4.34 -6.27 -9.67
CA LEU A 85 5.63 -5.76 -9.19
C LEU A 85 6.01 -6.37 -7.83
N ALA A 86 5.06 -6.44 -6.90
CA ALA A 86 5.30 -7.05 -5.59
C ALA A 86 5.69 -8.53 -5.70
N THR A 87 5.04 -9.30 -6.57
CA THR A 87 5.34 -10.73 -6.77
C THR A 87 6.63 -10.93 -7.55
N GLU A 88 6.75 -10.35 -8.74
CA GLU A 88 7.79 -10.64 -9.73
C GLU A 88 9.10 -9.90 -9.45
N ALA A 89 9.04 -8.61 -9.11
CA ALA A 89 10.23 -7.79 -8.91
C ALA A 89 10.74 -7.77 -7.46
N LEU A 90 9.84 -8.01 -6.50
CA LEU A 90 10.13 -7.86 -5.07
C LEU A 90 10.01 -9.16 -4.27
N GLY A 91 9.46 -10.24 -4.84
CA GLY A 91 9.39 -11.55 -4.20
C GLY A 91 8.39 -11.64 -3.03
N ALA A 92 7.38 -10.77 -2.98
CA ALA A 92 6.36 -10.79 -1.93
C ALA A 92 5.58 -12.11 -1.94
N ARG A 93 5.47 -12.77 -0.78
CA ARG A 93 4.92 -14.13 -0.68
C ARG A 93 3.40 -14.19 -0.70
N LYS A 94 2.73 -13.24 -0.05
CA LYS A 94 1.26 -13.17 0.02
C LYS A 94 0.79 -11.86 -0.56
N VAL A 95 0.26 -11.91 -1.76
CA VAL A 95 -0.18 -10.73 -2.52
C VAL A 95 -1.68 -10.83 -2.79
N ILE A 96 -2.41 -9.76 -2.48
CA ILE A 96 -3.86 -9.64 -2.76
C ILE A 96 -4.10 -8.37 -3.57
N ALA A 97 -4.79 -8.50 -4.70
CA ALA A 97 -5.23 -7.37 -5.52
C ALA A 97 -6.76 -7.23 -5.50
N LYS A 98 -7.27 -6.04 -5.17
CA LYS A 98 -8.69 -5.72 -5.34
C LYS A 98 -9.01 -5.53 -6.82
N ILE A 99 -9.99 -6.27 -7.31
CA ILE A 99 -10.52 -6.15 -8.68
C ILE A 99 -12.03 -5.94 -8.60
N ASN A 100 -12.58 -4.99 -9.35
CA ASN A 100 -14.01 -4.76 -9.35
C ASN A 100 -14.71 -5.66 -10.38
N ASP A 101 -14.11 -5.85 -11.54
CA ASP A 101 -14.68 -6.70 -12.59
C ASP A 101 -14.54 -8.20 -12.26
N PRO A 102 -15.65 -8.98 -12.18
CA PRO A 102 -15.58 -10.40 -11.84
C PRO A 102 -14.81 -11.27 -12.84
N LEU A 103 -14.94 -11.00 -14.14
CA LEU A 103 -14.26 -11.79 -15.18
C LEU A 103 -12.74 -11.63 -15.07
N ARG A 104 -12.29 -10.39 -14.89
CA ARG A 104 -10.88 -10.05 -14.65
C ARG A 104 -10.38 -10.65 -13.35
N ALA A 105 -11.17 -10.60 -12.28
CA ALA A 105 -10.78 -11.17 -10.99
C ALA A 105 -10.47 -12.67 -11.10
N SER A 106 -11.31 -13.43 -11.81
CA SER A 106 -11.07 -14.85 -12.08
C SER A 106 -9.82 -15.06 -12.95
N ALA A 107 -9.70 -14.32 -14.05
CA ALA A 107 -8.55 -14.45 -14.96
C ALA A 107 -7.21 -14.18 -14.26
N TYR A 108 -7.12 -13.18 -13.38
CA TYR A 108 -5.87 -12.90 -12.66
C TYR A 108 -5.57 -13.91 -11.55
N ALA A 109 -6.60 -14.51 -10.93
CA ALA A 109 -6.41 -15.61 -9.99
C ALA A 109 -5.80 -16.84 -10.67
N GLU A 110 -6.27 -17.16 -11.88
CA GLU A 110 -5.71 -18.20 -12.74
C GLU A 110 -4.27 -17.91 -13.19
N LEU A 111 -3.83 -16.64 -13.14
CA LEU A 111 -2.45 -16.24 -13.43
C LEU A 111 -1.55 -16.18 -12.17
N GLY A 112 -2.06 -16.61 -11.01
CA GLY A 112 -1.28 -16.72 -9.78
C GLY A 112 -1.32 -15.49 -8.87
N ILE A 113 -2.25 -14.56 -9.08
CA ILE A 113 -2.45 -13.39 -8.20
C ILE A 113 -3.75 -13.57 -7.41
N ALA A 114 -3.69 -13.59 -6.08
CA ALA A 114 -4.92 -13.66 -5.28
C ALA A 114 -5.77 -12.39 -5.53
N THR A 115 -7.05 -12.55 -5.83
CA THR A 115 -7.94 -11.41 -6.15
C THR A 115 -9.08 -11.28 -5.16
N LEU A 116 -9.35 -10.05 -4.73
CA LEU A 116 -10.54 -9.68 -3.97
C LEU A 116 -11.53 -9.01 -4.92
N CYS A 117 -12.61 -9.70 -5.28
CA CYS A 117 -13.64 -9.19 -6.16
C CYS A 117 -14.70 -8.39 -5.40
N ARG A 118 -14.66 -7.05 -5.51
CA ARG A 118 -15.61 -6.18 -4.80
C ARG A 118 -17.06 -6.45 -5.23
N THR A 119 -17.29 -6.61 -6.53
CA THR A 119 -18.63 -6.82 -7.10
C THR A 119 -19.24 -8.12 -6.58
N ASN A 120 -18.49 -9.22 -6.60
CA ASN A 120 -18.96 -10.51 -6.09
C ASN A 120 -19.25 -10.43 -4.58
N LEU A 121 -18.37 -9.81 -3.78
CA LEU A 121 -18.60 -9.65 -2.34
C LEU A 121 -19.89 -8.87 -2.05
N MET A 122 -20.14 -7.78 -2.76
CA MET A 122 -21.34 -6.96 -2.58
C MET A 122 -22.60 -7.70 -3.04
N ALA A 123 -22.55 -8.34 -4.22
CA ALA A 123 -23.67 -9.12 -4.74
C ALA A 123 -24.03 -10.28 -3.81
N ALA A 124 -23.04 -11.00 -3.30
CA ALA A 124 -23.25 -12.07 -2.32
C ALA A 124 -23.86 -11.55 -1.02
N ALA A 125 -23.42 -10.40 -0.51
CA ALA A 125 -23.98 -9.80 0.70
C ALA A 125 -25.46 -9.40 0.52
N VAL A 126 -25.82 -8.81 -0.63
CA VAL A 126 -27.21 -8.44 -0.96
C VAL A 126 -28.08 -9.68 -1.12
N SER A 127 -27.63 -10.68 -1.87
CA SER A 127 -28.38 -11.93 -2.06
C SER A 127 -28.65 -12.64 -0.73
N LYS A 128 -27.64 -12.67 0.15
CA LYS A 128 -27.80 -13.22 1.50
C LYS A 128 -28.80 -12.44 2.33
N PHE A 129 -28.81 -11.10 2.25
CA PHE A 129 -29.76 -10.27 3.00
C PHE A 129 -31.21 -10.47 2.52
N LEU A 130 -31.40 -10.78 1.24
CA LEU A 130 -32.73 -11.00 0.64
C LEU A 130 -33.20 -12.46 0.70
N ASP A 131 -32.45 -13.35 1.36
CA ASP A 131 -32.66 -14.80 1.32
C ASP A 131 -32.80 -15.35 -0.11
N ALA A 132 -32.14 -14.70 -1.07
CA ALA A 132 -32.15 -15.08 -2.47
C ALA A 132 -31.06 -16.11 -2.75
N THR A 133 -31.40 -17.18 -3.46
CA THR A 133 -30.45 -18.21 -3.90
C THR A 133 -29.83 -17.83 -5.26
N LEU A 134 -29.12 -16.70 -5.30
CA LEU A 134 -28.35 -16.29 -6.48
C LEU A 134 -26.89 -16.75 -6.34
N SER A 135 -26.30 -17.18 -7.46
CA SER A 135 -24.90 -17.60 -7.51
C SER A 135 -24.05 -16.52 -8.18
N PHE A 136 -22.91 -16.21 -7.57
CA PHE A 136 -21.90 -15.30 -8.10
C PHE A 136 -20.53 -15.96 -8.01
N GLY A 137 -19.53 -15.39 -8.69
CA GLY A 137 -18.15 -15.80 -8.48
C GLY A 137 -17.69 -15.57 -7.03
N PRO A 138 -16.55 -16.14 -6.63
CA PRO A 138 -15.99 -15.93 -5.30
C PRO A 138 -15.67 -14.46 -5.04
N GLY A 139 -15.85 -14.03 -3.80
CA GLY A 139 -15.45 -12.70 -3.35
C GLY A 139 -13.95 -12.55 -3.11
N LEU A 140 -13.27 -13.66 -2.82
CA LEU A 140 -11.82 -13.76 -2.73
C LEU A 140 -11.40 -15.05 -3.44
N SER A 141 -10.53 -14.94 -4.43
CA SER A 141 -9.96 -16.07 -5.17
C SER A 141 -8.51 -16.26 -4.75
N ALA A 142 -8.16 -17.50 -4.38
CA ALA A 142 -6.77 -17.89 -4.18
C ALA A 142 -6.03 -17.91 -5.54
N PRO A 143 -4.70 -17.72 -5.55
CA PRO A 143 -3.91 -17.87 -6.76
C PRO A 143 -3.87 -19.36 -7.14
N THR A 144 -4.34 -19.71 -8.34
CA THR A 144 -4.42 -21.10 -8.81
C THR A 144 -3.43 -21.44 -9.93
N GLY A 145 -2.91 -20.43 -10.65
CA GLY A 145 -1.84 -20.60 -11.62
C GLY A 145 -0.45 -20.48 -11.02
N GLN A 146 0.52 -21.12 -11.66
CA GLN A 146 1.93 -20.76 -11.49
C GLN A 146 2.20 -19.46 -12.25
N HIS A 147 2.72 -18.46 -11.54
CA HIS A 147 3.22 -17.24 -12.18
C HIS A 147 4.32 -17.63 -13.17
N PRO A 148 4.28 -17.18 -14.44
CA PRO A 148 5.28 -17.53 -15.45
C PRO A 148 6.70 -16.99 -15.18
N GLY A 149 6.98 -16.40 -14.01
CA GLY A 149 8.31 -15.92 -13.59
C GLY A 149 8.95 -16.70 -12.43
N GLY A 150 8.32 -17.78 -11.97
CA GLY A 150 8.79 -18.57 -10.83
C GLY A 150 9.62 -19.79 -11.24
N GLU A 151 10.79 -19.60 -11.87
CA GLU A 151 11.82 -20.63 -11.77
C GLU A 151 12.31 -20.64 -10.31
N HIS A 152 11.73 -21.54 -9.51
CA HIS A 152 12.32 -21.93 -8.24
C HIS A 152 13.67 -22.59 -8.54
N HIS A 153 14.76 -21.81 -8.52
CA HIS A 153 16.08 -22.36 -8.22
C HIS A 153 16.00 -22.91 -6.79
N GLY A 154 15.62 -24.18 -6.67
CA GLY A 154 15.87 -24.96 -5.48
C GLY A 154 17.38 -25.09 -5.33
N SER A 155 17.94 -24.39 -4.35
CA SER A 155 19.21 -24.83 -3.76
C SER A 155 18.89 -26.09 -2.95
N ASP A 156 19.06 -27.22 -3.61
CA ASP A 156 19.25 -28.52 -2.99
C ASP A 156 20.60 -28.49 -2.26
N ASP A 157 20.61 -28.01 -1.02
CA ASP A 157 21.78 -28.10 -0.13
C ASP A 157 21.53 -29.20 0.91
N GLY A 158 21.93 -30.41 0.55
CA GLY A 158 22.33 -31.44 1.50
C GLY A 158 23.58 -31.02 2.27
N PRO A 159 23.89 -31.67 3.41
CA PRO A 159 24.88 -31.17 4.34
C PRO A 159 26.29 -31.50 3.84
N ASP A 160 27.17 -30.50 3.74
CA ASP A 160 28.60 -30.74 3.54
C ASP A 160 29.44 -30.12 4.66
N GLU A 161 30.28 -30.97 5.22
CA GLU A 161 31.18 -30.73 6.33
C GLU A 161 32.32 -29.77 5.96
N ALA A 162 32.71 -28.97 6.95
CA ALA A 162 34.05 -28.45 7.22
C ALA A 162 34.87 -27.83 6.06
N THR A 163 35.16 -26.53 6.18
CA THR A 163 36.55 -26.04 6.35
C THR A 163 36.52 -24.56 6.74
N GLY A 164 37.21 -24.26 7.85
CA GLY A 164 37.31 -22.89 8.36
C GLY A 164 38.23 -22.02 7.49
N LEU A 165 37.91 -20.73 7.44
CA LEU A 165 38.87 -19.63 7.35
C LEU A 165 38.13 -18.34 7.76
N GLY A 166 38.64 -17.69 8.79
CA GLY A 166 38.00 -16.56 9.45
C GLY A 166 37.91 -15.31 8.59
N ARG A 167 36.89 -14.49 8.85
CA ARG A 167 36.78 -13.14 8.31
C ARG A 167 36.33 -12.19 9.43
N ALA A 168 37.18 -11.19 9.67
CA ALA A 168 37.12 -10.22 10.77
C ALA A 168 35.91 -9.26 10.67
N PRO A 169 35.46 -8.65 11.79
CA PRO A 169 34.25 -7.84 11.83
C PRO A 169 34.45 -6.46 11.16
N ILE A 170 33.46 -6.04 10.38
CA ILE A 170 33.38 -4.71 9.78
C ILE A 170 33.09 -3.68 10.89
N ARG A 171 33.97 -2.69 11.01
CA ARG A 171 33.85 -1.57 11.97
C ARG A 171 32.80 -0.57 11.50
N ASN A 172 31.94 -0.19 12.43
CA ASN A 172 30.96 0.87 12.34
C ASN A 172 31.67 2.25 12.37
N SER A 173 31.47 3.10 11.36
CA SER A 173 31.92 4.50 11.38
C SER A 173 30.74 5.43 11.65
N ALA A 174 30.85 6.16 12.76
CA ALA A 174 29.94 7.20 13.24
C ALA A 174 30.12 8.52 12.44
N PRO A 175 29.36 9.60 12.73
CA PRO A 175 28.75 10.48 11.74
C PRO A 175 29.62 11.67 11.32
N VAL A 176 29.39 12.19 10.11
CA VAL A 176 29.94 13.47 9.65
C VAL A 176 29.12 14.62 10.25
N THR A 177 29.76 15.41 11.09
CA THR A 177 29.33 16.73 11.54
C THR A 177 29.94 17.80 10.65
N THR A 178 29.14 18.76 10.18
CA THR A 178 29.60 20.13 9.88
C THR A 178 28.56 21.13 10.36
N ASP A 179 28.89 21.78 11.47
CA ASP A 179 28.53 23.15 11.88
C ASP A 179 29.16 24.15 10.86
N ALA A 180 28.81 25.42 10.67
CA ALA A 180 27.93 26.38 11.34
C ALA A 180 27.71 27.60 10.40
N ALA A 181 26.65 28.36 10.69
CA ALA A 181 26.55 29.84 10.71
C ALA A 181 26.72 30.69 9.43
N ASP A 182 25.63 31.39 9.03
CA ASP A 182 25.39 32.85 9.16
C ASP A 182 24.13 33.18 8.31
N ALA A 183 23.19 34.09 8.61
CA ALA A 183 22.88 35.02 9.69
C ALA A 183 21.40 35.42 9.50
N ALA A 184 20.70 35.80 10.58
CA ALA A 184 19.30 36.26 10.61
C ALA A 184 19.19 37.81 10.35
N PRO A 185 18.06 38.48 10.64
CA PRO A 185 16.77 38.50 9.94
C PRO A 185 16.33 39.94 9.53
N ALA A 186 15.31 40.11 8.68
CA ALA A 186 14.64 41.42 8.54
C ALA A 186 13.15 41.35 8.12
N THR A 187 12.30 41.55 9.14
CA THR A 187 11.18 42.52 9.21
C THR A 187 10.04 42.52 8.18
N SER A 188 8.84 42.30 8.70
CA SER A 188 7.53 42.65 8.16
C SER A 188 7.32 44.17 7.98
N PRO A 189 6.30 44.56 7.19
CA PRO A 189 5.26 45.41 7.79
C PRO A 189 3.82 44.97 7.45
N THR A 190 2.94 45.29 8.39
CA THR A 190 1.50 45.05 8.52
C THR A 190 0.64 46.00 7.62
N PRO A 191 -0.71 45.95 7.61
CA PRO A 191 -1.53 46.10 6.40
C PRO A 191 -2.16 47.50 6.24
N THR A 192 -2.52 47.86 5.02
CA THR A 192 -3.35 49.04 4.74
C THR A 192 -4.79 48.64 4.42
N SER A 193 -5.70 49.20 5.21
CA SER A 193 -7.15 49.15 5.11
C SER A 193 -7.74 50.21 4.16
N ALA A 194 -8.99 49.95 3.75
CA ALA A 194 -10.09 50.87 3.39
C ALA A 194 -10.39 51.11 1.89
N PRO A 195 -11.63 51.49 1.49
CA PRO A 195 -12.88 51.64 2.27
C PRO A 195 -14.10 50.86 1.74
N VAL A 196 -15.13 50.80 2.60
CA VAL A 196 -16.52 50.36 2.36
C VAL A 196 -17.37 51.54 1.88
N ALA A 197 -18.29 51.34 0.92
CA ALA A 197 -19.61 52.02 0.79
C ALA A 197 -20.43 51.46 -0.40
N PRO A 198 -21.75 51.69 -0.51
CA PRO A 198 -22.79 51.24 0.41
C PRO A 198 -23.90 50.43 -0.31
N ALA A 199 -24.70 49.73 0.48
CA ALA A 199 -25.99 49.18 0.07
C ALA A 199 -27.03 50.31 -0.09
N SER A 200 -27.71 50.34 -1.24
CA SER A 200 -28.95 51.11 -1.43
C SER A 200 -30.14 50.16 -1.41
N ALA A 201 -31.09 50.45 -0.52
CA ALA A 201 -32.41 49.84 -0.44
C ALA A 201 -33.45 50.65 -1.25
N ARG A 202 -34.55 49.96 -1.59
CA ARG A 202 -35.85 50.46 -2.13
C ARG A 202 -35.83 50.87 -3.62
N GLU A 203 -36.83 50.60 -4.45
CA GLU A 203 -38.29 50.43 -4.29
C GLU A 203 -38.84 49.80 -5.59
N GLY A 204 -39.92 49.00 -5.52
CA GLY A 204 -40.63 48.46 -6.70
C GLY A 204 -41.19 47.06 -6.50
#